data_AF-K1U4D0-F1
#
_entry.id   AF-K1U4D0-F1
#
_cell.length_a   1.000
_cell.length_b   1.000
_cell.length_c   1.000
_cell.angle_alpha   90.00
_cell.angle_beta   90.00
_cell.angle_gamma   90.00
#
_symmetry.space_group_name_H-M   'P 1'
#
loop_
_entity.id
_entity.type
_entity.pdbx_description
1 polymer ?
#
loop_
_entity_poly.entity_id
_entity_poly.type
_entity_poly.pdbx_seq_one_letter_code
_entity_poly.pdbx_strand_id
1 'polypeptide(L)'
;MYGAFRPRQHRDVWQSEADKGAAYRGEGPFIIITGHDLYDLKLLLEQTKDKGINVYTHGEMLPAHAYPLLKQYPHLKGNFGT
;
A
#
# COMPACT_ATOMS: atom_id res chain seq x y z
N MET A 1 -38.00 -9.20 -32.30
CA MET A 1 -36.65 -8.93 -31.77
C MET A 1 -36.69 -9.16 -30.27
N TYR A 2 -36.15 -10.28 -29.77
CA TYR A 2 -36.12 -10.58 -28.33
C TYR A 2 -34.94 -9.87 -27.67
N GLY A 3 -35.22 -9.03 -26.67
CA GLY A 3 -34.20 -8.41 -25.82
C GLY A 3 -33.63 -9.43 -24.82
N ALA A 4 -32.31 -9.50 -24.74
CA ALA A 4 -31.61 -10.39 -23.81
C ALA A 4 -31.76 -9.89 -22.36
N PHE A 5 -32.58 -10.58 -21.57
CA PHE A 5 -32.65 -10.42 -20.12
C PHE A 5 -31.43 -11.08 -19.48
N ARG A 6 -30.37 -10.30 -19.21
CA ARG A 6 -29.26 -10.77 -18.37
C ARG A 6 -29.66 -10.62 -16.90
N PRO A 7 -29.68 -11.70 -16.09
CA PRO A 7 -29.95 -11.58 -14.67
C PRO A 7 -28.87 -10.73 -14.01
N ARG A 8 -29.27 -9.73 -13.22
CA ARG A 8 -28.38 -8.92 -12.38
C ARG A 8 -27.68 -9.86 -11.39
N GLN A 9 -26.42 -10.17 -11.65
CA GLN A 9 -25.66 -11.17 -10.89
C GLN A 9 -25.19 -10.60 -9.56
N HIS A 10 -25.32 -11.45 -8.54
CA HIS A 10 -24.81 -11.49 -7.17
C HIS A 10 -23.39 -10.92 -6.89
N ARG A 11 -22.64 -10.48 -7.92
CA ARG A 11 -21.30 -9.90 -7.81
C ARG A 11 -21.25 -8.49 -7.21
N ASP A 12 -22.33 -7.72 -7.34
CA ASP A 12 -22.32 -6.31 -6.95
C ASP A 12 -22.32 -6.12 -5.42
N VAL A 13 -22.86 -7.09 -4.68
CA VAL A 13 -22.98 -7.05 -3.21
C VAL A 13 -21.60 -7.05 -2.55
N TRP A 14 -20.68 -7.89 -3.06
CA TRP A 14 -19.33 -8.04 -2.51
C TRP A 14 -18.39 -6.88 -2.83
N GLN A 15 -18.62 -6.19 -3.96
CA GLN A 15 -17.82 -5.03 -4.34
C GLN A 15 -18.06 -3.88 -3.35
N SER A 16 -19.33 -3.64 -3.00
CA SER A 16 -19.72 -2.54 -2.12
C SER A 16 -19.28 -2.69 -0.65
N GLU A 17 -18.98 -3.91 -0.20
CA GLU A 17 -18.49 -4.18 1.15
C GLU A 17 -16.96 -4.16 1.23
N ALA A 18 -16.28 -4.61 0.17
CA ALA A 18 -14.83 -4.48 0.04
C ALA A 18 -14.38 -3.00 0.06
N ASP A 19 -15.21 -2.12 -0.50
CA ASP A 19 -14.96 -0.68 -0.53
C ASP A 19 -15.15 -0.01 0.85
N LYS A 20 -15.98 -0.57 1.74
CA LYS A 20 -16.28 -0.01 3.07
C LYS A 20 -15.25 -0.37 4.15
N GLY A 21 -14.43 -1.39 3.92
CA GLY A 21 -13.36 -1.82 4.84
C GLY A 21 -12.02 -1.09 4.65
N ALA A 22 -11.92 -0.15 3.71
CA ALA A 22 -10.67 0.47 3.29
C ALA A 22 -10.29 1.76 4.04
N ALA A 23 -10.81 1.99 5.25
CA ALA A 23 -10.66 3.24 6.01
C ALA A 23 -9.23 3.55 6.54
N TYR A 24 -8.18 2.89 6.05
CA TYR A 24 -6.78 3.17 6.40
C TYR A 24 -5.82 3.09 5.21
N ARG A 25 -6.29 3.30 3.97
CA ARG A 25 -5.48 3.08 2.78
C ARG A 25 -5.06 4.39 2.14
N GLY A 26 -3.78 4.70 2.23
CA GLY A 26 -3.15 5.48 1.16
C GLY A 26 -3.55 4.82 -0.16
N GLU A 27 -4.10 5.60 -1.08
CA GLU A 27 -4.65 5.10 -2.33
C GLU A 27 -3.58 4.27 -3.08
N GLY A 28 -3.88 3.00 -3.36
CA GLY A 28 -3.01 2.11 -4.15
C GLY A 28 -2.34 0.95 -3.39
N PRO A 29 -1.60 0.10 -4.11
CA PRO A 29 -0.87 -1.03 -3.55
C PRO A 29 0.25 -0.54 -2.61
N PHE A 30 0.57 -1.35 -1.60
CA PHE A 30 1.62 -1.02 -0.65
C PHE A 30 2.43 -2.23 -0.18
N ILE A 31 3.62 -1.96 0.35
CA ILE A 31 4.55 -2.91 0.95
C ILE A 31 4.80 -2.49 2.40
N ILE A 32 4.79 -3.46 3.33
CA ILE A 32 5.26 -3.27 4.70
C ILE A 32 6.62 -3.96 4.82
N ILE A 33 7.65 -3.24 5.26
CA ILE A 33 8.97 -3.77 5.55
C ILE A 33 9.22 -3.80 7.06
N THR A 34 9.75 -4.92 7.52
CA THR A 34 10.08 -5.18 8.93
C THR A 34 11.56 -5.57 9.05
N GLY A 35 12.05 -5.73 10.28
CA GLY A 35 13.47 -6.03 10.54
C GLY A 35 14.25 -4.77 10.91
N HIS A 36 15.53 -4.72 10.54
CA HIS A 36 16.44 -3.65 10.97
C HIS A 36 17.43 -3.19 9.87
N ASP A 37 17.41 -3.78 8.68
CA ASP A 37 18.37 -3.45 7.62
C ASP A 37 17.88 -2.26 6.76
N LEU A 38 18.59 -1.13 6.89
CA LEU A 38 18.29 0.09 6.14
C LEU A 38 18.76 0.04 4.68
N TYR A 39 19.73 -0.82 4.34
CA TYR A 39 20.20 -0.98 2.98
C TYR A 39 19.14 -1.69 2.12
N ASP A 40 18.48 -2.71 2.67
CA ASP A 40 17.36 -3.37 2.01
C ASP A 40 16.19 -2.41 1.77
N LEU A 41 15.86 -1.58 2.77
CA LEU A 41 14.87 -0.51 2.60
C LEU A 41 15.26 0.46 1.47
N LYS A 42 16.52 0.88 1.42
CA LYS A 42 16.99 1.77 0.35
C LYS A 42 16.81 1.14 -1.03
N LEU A 43 17.25 -0.10 -1.22
CA LEU A 43 17.10 -0.81 -2.49
C LEU A 43 15.63 -1.00 -2.86
N LEU A 44 14.78 -1.31 -1.89
CA LEU A 44 13.33 -1.41 -2.09
C LEU A 44 12.74 -0.08 -2.56
N LEU A 45 13.11 1.03 -1.93
CA LEU A 45 12.62 2.37 -2.29
C LEU A 45 13.06 2.78 -3.70
N GLU A 46 14.30 2.46 -4.08
CA GLU A 46 14.80 2.69 -5.44
C GLU A 46 14.04 1.86 -6.48
N GLN A 47 13.79 0.58 -6.20
CA GLN A 47 13.07 -0.30 -7.11
C GLN A 47 11.58 0.01 -7.23
N THR A 48 10.97 0.59 -6.20
CA THR A 48 9.53 0.91 -6.15
C THR A 48 9.22 2.32 -6.60
N LYS A 49 10.26 3.13 -6.86
CA LYS A 49 10.13 4.48 -7.39
C LYS A 49 9.29 4.47 -8.68
N ASP A 50 8.35 5.40 -8.78
CA ASP A 50 7.47 5.61 -9.94
C ASP A 50 6.53 4.44 -10.28
N LYS A 51 6.43 3.40 -9.44
CA LYS A 51 5.50 2.26 -9.64
C LYS A 51 4.12 2.44 -9.02
N GLY A 52 3.88 3.56 -8.35
CA GLY A 52 2.63 3.80 -7.61
C GLY A 52 2.45 2.86 -6.41
N ILE A 53 3.55 2.38 -5.82
CA ILE A 53 3.56 1.50 -4.65
C ILE A 53 3.99 2.32 -3.43
N ASN A 54 3.17 2.34 -2.39
CA ASN A 54 3.52 2.95 -1.11
C ASN A 54 4.33 1.98 -0.23
N VAL A 55 5.31 2.48 0.50
CA VAL A 55 6.15 1.69 1.42
C VAL A 55 5.90 2.17 2.84
N TYR A 56 5.68 1.23 3.75
CA TYR A 56 5.50 1.45 5.18
C TYR A 56 6.52 0.62 5.96
N THR A 57 7.02 1.17 7.06
CA THR A 57 7.88 0.44 8.01
C THR A 57 7.03 -0.25 9.07
N HIS A 58 7.60 -1.19 9.81
CA HIS A 58 6.98 -1.75 11.02
C HIS A 58 8.07 -2.15 12.03
N GLY A 59 7.77 -2.04 13.32
CA GLY A 59 8.67 -2.42 14.42
C GLY A 59 9.98 -1.62 14.42
N GLU A 60 11.11 -2.33 14.44
CA GLU A 60 12.45 -1.73 14.53
C GLU A 60 12.85 -0.89 13.31
N MET A 61 12.09 -0.92 12.22
CA MET A 61 12.29 -0.03 11.07
C MET A 61 11.77 1.40 11.30
N LEU A 62 11.11 1.71 12.42
CA LEU A 62 10.63 3.05 12.76
C LEU A 62 11.70 4.16 12.64
N PRO A 63 12.96 3.98 13.07
CA PRO A 63 14.02 4.99 12.94
C PRO A 63 14.35 5.36 11.49
N ALA A 64 13.97 4.55 10.49
CA ALA A 64 14.22 4.84 9.09
C ALA A 64 13.68 6.22 8.64
N HIS A 65 12.58 6.67 9.22
CA HIS A 65 11.94 7.97 8.92
C HIS A 65 12.74 9.17 9.40
N ALA A 66 13.71 8.98 10.30
CA ALA A 66 14.58 10.05 10.78
C ALA A 66 15.77 10.33 9.83
N TYR A 67 16.09 9.41 8.91
CA TYR A 67 17.25 9.55 8.02
C TYR A 67 16.94 10.42 6.80
N PRO A 68 17.68 11.53 6.57
CA PRO A 68 17.42 12.43 5.44
C PRO A 68 17.46 11.74 4.07
N LEU A 69 18.37 10.78 3.89
CA LEU A 69 18.53 10.02 2.64
C LEU A 69 17.34 9.11 2.32
N LEU A 70 16.59 8.67 3.33
CA LEU A 70 15.40 7.84 3.15
C LEU A 70 14.13 8.70 3.05
N LYS A 71 14.12 9.85 3.74
CA LYS A 71 13.02 10.81 3.72
C LYS A 71 12.80 11.47 2.34
N GLN A 72 13.79 11.43 1.46
CA GLN A 72 13.67 11.93 0.09
C GLN A 72 12.65 11.15 -0.77
N TYR A 73 12.25 9.95 -0.36
CA TYR A 73 11.32 9.10 -1.09
C TYR A 73 9.86 9.38 -0.67
N PRO A 74 9.05 10.08 -1.49
CA PRO A 74 7.70 10.50 -1.10
C PRO A 74 6.70 9.34 -0.95
N HIS A 75 7.04 8.16 -1.45
CA HIS A 75 6.28 6.93 -1.31
C HIS A 75 6.64 6.13 -0.05
N LEU A 76 7.64 6.55 0.74
CA LEU A 76 7.82 6.08 2.12
C LEU A 76 6.85 6.85 3.03
N LYS A 77 5.70 6.25 3.37
CA LYS A 77 4.56 6.98 3.95
C LYS A 77 4.57 7.07 5.47
N GLY A 78 5.02 6.04 6.17
CA GLY A 78 4.97 6.00 7.63
C GLY A 78 5.26 4.63 8.21
N ASN A 79 4.96 4.46 9.49
CA ASN A 79 5.06 3.19 10.21
C ASN A 79 3.68 2.57 10.41
N PHE A 80 3.57 1.27 10.18
CA PHE A 80 2.38 0.48 10.42
C PHE A 80 2.60 -0.32 11.71
N GLY A 81 1.70 -0.19 12.69
CA GLY A 81 1.83 -0.86 14.00
C GLY A 81 2.64 -0.07 15.05
N THR A 82 2.92 -0.73 16.17
CA THR A 82 3.69 -0.21 17.32
C THR A 82 5.10 -0.77 17.34
#